data_AF-A0A7S1S198-F1
#
_entry.id   AF-A0A7S1S198-F1
#
_cell.length_a   1.000
_cell.length_b   1.000
_cell.length_c   1.000
_cell.angle_alpha   90.00
_cell.angle_beta   90.00
_cell.angle_gamma   90.00
#
_symmetry.space_group_name_H-M   'P 1'
#
loop_
_entity.id
_entity.type
_entity.pdbx_description
1 polymer ?
#
loop_
_entity_poly.entity_id
_entity_poly.type
_entity_poly.pdbx_seq_one_letter_code
_entity_poly.pdbx_strand_id
1 'polypeptide(L)'
;MRLMRLAKMRELLFTLQNCIESELLTLALLVTSNMMSILALNHALACAWFLVGNSSENGWVTNQPGLKDSDFVMQYLVSMQWSMAQFTPGASPVSPQTVGERIFSLSVLILGFVV
;
A
#
# COMPACT_ATOMS: atom_id res chain seq x y z
N MET A 1 10.03 -0.48 14.09
CA MET A 1 10.18 -1.85 14.64
C MET A 1 9.53 -2.97 13.82
N ARG A 2 8.33 -2.80 13.20
CA ARG A 2 7.72 -3.86 12.34
C ARG A 2 8.41 -4.04 10.98
N LEU A 3 8.96 -2.97 10.38
CA LEU A 3 9.65 -3.00 9.08
C LEU A 3 10.94 -3.84 9.07
N MET A 4 11.64 -3.98 10.20
CA MET A 4 12.82 -4.86 10.30
C MET A 4 12.48 -6.35 10.16
N ARG A 5 11.24 -6.75 10.45
CA ARG A 5 10.80 -8.14 10.25
C ARG A 5 10.64 -8.48 8.76
N LEU A 6 10.29 -7.50 7.92
CA LEU A 6 10.24 -7.68 6.46
C LEU A 6 11.64 -7.86 5.87
N ALA A 7 12.66 -7.15 6.40
CA ALA A 7 14.05 -7.36 6.02
C ALA A 7 14.52 -8.79 6.37
N LYS A 8 14.17 -9.29 7.56
CA LYS A 8 14.40 -10.70 7.94
C LYS A 8 13.68 -11.70 7.04
N MET A 9 12.47 -11.38 6.59
CA MET A 9 11.72 -12.24 5.67
C MET A 9 12.41 -12.35 4.31
N ARG A 10 13.05 -11.26 3.87
CA ARG A 10 13.85 -11.23 2.63
C ARG A 10 15.12 -12.10 2.74
N GLU A 11 15.76 -12.09 3.90
CA GLU A 11 16.93 -12.92 4.21
C GLU A 11 16.57 -14.42 4.27
N LEU A 12 15.39 -14.75 4.82
CA LEU A 12 14.85 -16.11 4.83
C LEU A 12 14.52 -16.60 3.41
N LEU A 13 13.90 -15.74 2.58
CA LEU A 13 13.60 -16.06 1.18
C LEU A 13 14.88 -16.32 0.37
N PHE A 14 15.94 -15.53 0.61
CA PHE A 14 17.25 -15.72 -0.03
C PHE A 14 17.89 -17.06 0.38
N THR A 15 17.76 -17.44 1.64
CA THR A 15 18.27 -18.72 2.16
C THR A 15 17.52 -19.91 1.53
N LEU A 16 16.18 -19.81 1.42
CA LEU A 16 15.36 -20.84 0.77
C LEU A 16 15.67 -20.96 -0.73
N GLN A 17 15.88 -19.83 -1.41
CA GLN A 17 16.23 -19.81 -2.83
C GLN A 17 17.56 -20.54 -3.10
N ASN A 18 18.53 -20.43 -2.19
CA ASN A 18 19.81 -21.14 -2.28
C ASN A 18 19.72 -22.66 -1.97
N CYS A 19 18.63 -23.12 -1.36
CA CYS A 19 18.42 -24.54 -1.06
C CYS A 19 17.61 -25.30 -2.12
N ILE A 20 17.12 -24.61 -3.16
CA ILE A 20 16.19 -25.20 -4.13
C ILE A 20 16.83 -25.29 -5.52
N GLU A 21 16.93 -26.51 -6.05
CA GLU A 21 17.43 -26.78 -7.41
C GLU A 21 16.35 -26.62 -8.51
N SER A 22 15.07 -26.47 -8.13
CA SER A 22 13.96 -26.37 -9.06
C SER A 22 13.74 -24.94 -9.57
N GLU A 23 13.88 -24.74 -10.90
CA GLU A 23 13.68 -23.45 -11.57
C GLU A 23 12.28 -22.86 -11.34
N LEU A 24 11.22 -23.70 -11.36
CA LEU A 24 9.83 -23.27 -11.13
C LEU A 24 9.63 -22.68 -9.74
N LEU A 25 10.22 -23.29 -8.70
CA LEU A 25 10.14 -22.79 -7.33
C LEU A 25 10.93 -21.50 -7.15
N THR A 26 12.11 -21.39 -7.78
CA THR A 26 12.91 -20.17 -7.76
C THR A 26 12.16 -18.98 -8.38
N LEU A 27 11.49 -19.20 -9.52
CA LEU A 27 10.64 -18.19 -10.14
C LEU A 27 9.44 -17.82 -9.27
N ALA A 28 8.76 -18.81 -8.68
CA ALA A 28 7.64 -18.57 -7.78
C ALA A 28 8.05 -17.77 -6.53
N LEU A 29 9.20 -18.07 -5.93
CA LEU A 29 9.75 -17.33 -4.78
C LEU A 29 10.12 -15.89 -5.14
N LEU A 30 10.65 -15.66 -6.35
CA LEU A 30 10.97 -14.31 -6.82
C LEU A 30 9.69 -13.46 -6.97
N VAL A 31 8.67 -14.01 -7.63
CA VAL A 31 7.38 -13.32 -7.84
C VAL A 31 6.69 -13.02 -6.51
N THR A 32 6.63 -14.00 -5.61
CA THR A 32 6.01 -13.82 -4.29
C THR A 32 6.76 -12.81 -3.43
N SER A 33 8.09 -12.82 -3.44
CA SER A 33 8.93 -11.82 -2.77
C SER A 33 8.66 -10.40 -3.30
N ASN A 34 8.52 -10.25 -4.62
CA ASN A 34 8.19 -8.98 -5.24
C ASN A 34 6.78 -8.50 -4.85
N MET A 35 5.78 -9.39 -4.90
CA MET A 35 4.42 -9.08 -4.44
C MET A 35 4.38 -8.63 -2.97
N MET A 36 5.11 -9.31 -2.08
CA MET A 36 5.19 -8.92 -0.67
C MET A 36 5.81 -7.53 -0.48
N SER A 37 6.80 -7.19 -1.31
CA SER A 37 7.43 -5.86 -1.31
C SER A 37 6.43 -4.77 -1.74
N ILE A 38 5.63 -5.03 -2.79
CA ILE A 38 4.57 -4.13 -3.25
C ILE A 38 3.46 -3.97 -2.20
N LEU A 39 3.06 -5.06 -1.52
CA LEU A 39 2.07 -5.00 -0.43
C LEU A 39 2.56 -4.18 0.77
N ALA A 40 3.84 -4.31 1.13
CA ALA A 40 4.44 -3.52 2.21
C ALA A 40 4.49 -2.02 1.85
N LEU A 41 4.82 -1.71 0.60
CA LEU A 41 4.76 -0.34 0.09
C LEU A 41 3.34 0.21 0.14
N ASN A 42 2.35 -0.56 -0.32
CA ASN A 42 0.94 -0.17 -0.26
C ASN A 42 0.46 0.09 1.17
N HIS A 43 0.90 -0.70 2.16
CA HIS A 43 0.58 -0.42 3.57
C HIS A 43 1.16 0.93 4.03
N ALA A 44 2.40 1.24 3.68
CA ALA A 44 3.01 2.52 4.02
C ALA A 44 2.28 3.70 3.36
N LEU A 45 1.93 3.56 2.08
CA LEU A 45 1.17 4.56 1.32
C LEU A 45 -0.25 4.73 1.84
N ALA A 46 -0.94 3.64 2.21
CA ALA A 46 -2.27 3.68 2.83
C ALA A 46 -2.26 4.40 4.17
N CYS A 47 -1.28 4.13 5.05
CA CYS A 47 -1.13 4.84 6.31
C CYS A 47 -0.83 6.32 6.11
N ALA A 48 0.01 6.67 5.13
CA ALA A 48 0.28 8.06 4.77
C ALA A 48 -0.97 8.75 4.21
N TRP A 49 -1.74 8.06 3.36
CA TRP A 49 -2.98 8.57 2.79
C TRP A 49 -4.03 8.87 3.86
N PHE A 50 -4.18 7.99 4.84
CA PHE A 50 -5.03 8.22 6.01
C PHE A 50 -4.58 9.43 6.83
N LEU A 51 -3.27 9.56 7.06
CA LEU A 51 -2.72 10.70 7.79
C LEU A 51 -3.01 12.04 7.08
N VAL A 52 -2.81 12.08 5.76
CA VAL A 52 -3.10 13.26 4.94
C VAL A 52 -4.59 13.59 4.97
N GLY A 53 -5.45 12.57 4.83
CA GLY A 53 -6.91 12.74 4.88
C GLY A 53 -7.47 13.18 6.22
N ASN A 54 -6.80 12.84 7.32
CA ASN A 54 -7.19 13.25 8.67
C ASN A 54 -6.58 14.60 9.08
N SER A 55 -5.62 15.13 8.31
CA SER A 55 -4.93 16.39 8.63
C SER A 55 -5.75 17.65 8.34
N SER A 56 -6.80 17.54 7.52
CA SER A 56 -7.67 18.64 7.13
C SER A 56 -9.11 18.36 7.54
N GLU A 57 -9.82 19.37 8.03
CA GLU A 57 -11.26 19.26 8.31
C GLU A 57 -12.07 18.90 7.05
N ASN A 58 -11.59 19.33 5.87
CA ASN A 58 -12.19 19.02 4.56
C ASN A 58 -11.44 17.89 3.82
N GLY A 59 -10.76 17.02 4.54
CA GLY A 59 -10.08 15.87 3.95
C GLY A 59 -11.04 14.78 3.49
N TRP A 60 -10.52 13.81 2.73
CA TRP A 60 -11.30 12.69 2.21
C TRP A 60 -11.96 11.85 3.31
N VAL A 61 -11.37 11.79 4.51
CA VAL A 61 -11.90 11.04 5.66
C VAL A 61 -13.19 11.67 6.19
N THR A 62 -13.24 13.00 6.29
CA THR A 62 -14.41 13.73 6.79
C THR A 62 -15.51 13.84 5.74
N ASN A 63 -15.12 13.97 4.46
CA ASN A 63 -16.07 14.11 3.35
C ASN A 63 -16.75 12.79 2.95
N GLN A 64 -16.20 11.64 3.34
CA GLN A 64 -16.83 10.35 3.09
C GLN A 64 -17.95 10.09 4.11
N PRO A 65 -19.22 9.94 3.69
CA PRO A 65 -20.34 9.77 4.61
C PRO A 65 -20.17 8.56 5.53
N GLY A 66 -20.26 8.77 6.84
CA GLY A 66 -20.19 7.71 7.85
C GLY A 66 -18.82 7.07 8.05
N LEU A 67 -17.77 7.50 7.32
CA LEU A 67 -16.44 6.90 7.46
C LEU A 67 -15.71 7.40 8.72
N LYS A 68 -15.87 8.69 9.06
CA LYS A 68 -15.27 9.29 10.26
C LYS A 68 -15.71 8.58 11.55
N ASP A 69 -16.98 8.17 11.62
CA ASP A 69 -17.57 7.48 12.77
C ASP A 69 -17.48 5.95 12.66
N SER A 70 -16.94 5.43 11.56
CA SER A 70 -16.74 3.99 11.36
C SER A 70 -15.52 3.45 12.10
N ASP A 71 -15.50 2.13 12.30
CA ASP A 71 -14.37 1.45 12.90
C ASP A 71 -13.05 1.73 12.15
N PHE A 72 -11.96 1.81 12.91
CA PHE A 72 -10.61 1.98 12.39
C PHE A 72 -10.26 0.93 11.31
N VAL A 73 -10.80 -0.28 11.42
CA VAL A 73 -10.61 -1.34 10.42
C VAL A 73 -11.19 -0.93 9.06
N MET A 74 -12.37 -0.31 9.02
CA MET A 74 -12.97 0.15 7.78
C MET A 74 -12.16 1.30 7.16
N GLN A 75 -11.72 2.25 7.99
CA GLN A 75 -10.84 3.35 7.55
C GLN A 75 -9.52 2.83 6.96
N TYR A 76 -8.92 1.82 7.61
CA TYR A 76 -7.73 1.14 7.12
C TYR A 76 -7.97 0.42 5.79
N LEU A 77 -9.05 -0.36 5.67
CA LEU A 77 -9.38 -1.09 4.46
C LEU A 77 -9.63 -0.16 3.27
N VAL A 78 -10.34 0.95 3.48
CA VAL A 78 -10.57 1.97 2.45
C VAL A 78 -9.25 2.62 2.02
N SER A 79 -8.37 2.93 2.98
CA SER A 79 -7.05 3.50 2.69
C SER A 79 -6.16 2.52 1.91
N MET A 80 -6.22 1.23 2.29
CA MET A 80 -5.50 0.15 1.62
C MET A 80 -6.01 -0.07 0.20
N GLN A 81 -7.33 -0.10 0.01
CA GLN A 81 -7.95 -0.22 -1.31
C GLN A 81 -7.57 0.97 -2.20
N TRP A 82 -7.59 2.20 -1.66
CA TRP A 82 -7.15 3.39 -2.39
C TRP A 82 -5.69 3.27 -2.87
N SER A 83 -4.79 2.82 -2.00
CA SER A 83 -3.38 2.63 -2.37
C SER A 83 -3.23 1.57 -3.45
N MET A 84 -3.90 0.42 -3.32
CA MET A 84 -3.81 -0.67 -4.31
C MET A 84 -4.36 -0.24 -5.68
N ALA A 85 -5.38 0.59 -5.70
CA ALA A 85 -5.95 1.16 -6.92
C ALA A 85 -4.98 2.10 -7.68
N GLN A 86 -3.88 2.56 -7.05
CA GLN A 86 -2.87 3.35 -7.75
C GLN A 86 -1.89 2.49 -8.56
N PHE A 87 -1.73 1.20 -8.18
CA PHE A 87 -0.82 0.26 -8.85
C PHE A 87 -1.54 -0.72 -9.78
N THR A 88 -2.87 -0.77 -9.71
CA THR A 88 -3.71 -1.67 -10.50
C THR A 88 -4.83 -0.87 -11.15
N PRO A 89 -5.40 -1.32 -12.29
CA PRO A 89 -6.59 -0.70 -12.88
C PRO A 89 -7.86 -1.02 -12.06
N GLY A 90 -7.82 -0.71 -10.76
CA GLY A 90 -8.91 -0.91 -9.80
C GLY A 90 -9.67 0.40 -9.54
N ALA A 91 -10.93 0.27 -9.12
CA ALA A 91 -11.72 1.44 -8.75
C ALA A 91 -11.24 2.04 -7.42
N SER A 92 -10.92 3.34 -7.44
CA SER A 92 -10.62 4.08 -6.23
C SER A 92 -11.92 4.35 -5.43
N PRO A 93 -12.01 3.92 -4.17
CA PRO A 93 -13.22 4.12 -3.36
C PRO A 93 -13.41 5.58 -2.94
N VAL A 94 -12.33 6.36 -2.93
CA VAL A 94 -12.31 7.75 -2.45
C VAL A 94 -11.51 8.63 -3.40
N SER A 95 -11.87 9.91 -3.47
CA SER A 95 -11.20 10.91 -4.31
C SER A 95 -10.58 12.02 -3.46
N PRO A 96 -9.43 12.58 -3.86
CA PRO A 96 -8.81 13.70 -3.17
C PRO A 96 -9.70 14.94 -3.21
N GLN A 97 -9.93 15.54 -2.04
CA GLN A 97 -10.74 16.73 -1.80
C GLN A 97 -9.88 17.99 -1.64
N THR A 98 -8.66 17.85 -1.12
CA THR A 98 -7.74 18.98 -0.88
C THR A 98 -6.58 19.00 -1.88
N VAL A 99 -5.94 20.18 -2.02
CA VAL A 99 -4.74 20.31 -2.87
C VAL A 99 -3.60 19.42 -2.35
N GLY A 100 -3.44 19.32 -1.03
CA GLY A 100 -2.43 18.44 -0.42
C GLY A 100 -2.65 16.96 -0.76
N GLU A 101 -3.90 16.50 -0.70
CA GLU A 101 -4.28 15.15 -1.11
C GLU A 101 -4.04 14.90 -2.60
N ARG A 102 -4.29 15.90 -3.46
CA ARG A 102 -4.01 15.80 -4.89
C ARG A 102 -2.53 15.70 -5.19
N ILE A 103 -1.70 16.52 -4.56
CA ILE A 103 -0.23 16.47 -4.71
C ILE A 103 0.30 15.11 -4.26
N PHE A 104 -0.18 14.61 -3.12
CA PHE A 104 0.19 13.28 -2.64
C PHE A 104 -0.24 12.19 -3.63
N SER A 105 -1.49 12.22 -4.09
CA SER A 105 -2.03 11.25 -5.06
C SER A 105 -1.20 11.22 -6.35
N LEU A 106 -0.85 12.39 -6.90
CA LEU A 106 -0.01 12.50 -8.10
C LEU A 106 1.41 11.94 -7.86
N SER A 107 1.98 12.19 -6.69
CA SER A 107 3.30 11.66 -6.32
C SER A 107 3.28 10.13 -6.25
N VAL A 108 2.20 9.55 -5.71
CA VAL A 108 2.01 8.09 -5.65
C VAL A 108 1.81 7.50 -7.04
N LEU A 109 1.04 8.15 -7.92
CA LEU A 109 0.87 7.71 -9.31
C LEU A 109 2.20 7.66 -10.08
N ILE A 110 3.04 8.69 -9.94
CA ILE A 110 4.38 8.71 -10.55
C ILE A 110 5.23 7.54 -10.00
N LEU A 111 5.17 7.30 -8.69
CA LEU A 111 5.86 6.17 -8.08
C LEU A 111 5.33 4.83 -8.58
N GLY A 112 4.03 4.72 -8.83
CA GLY A 112 3.38 3.55 -9.43
C GLY A 112 3.83 3.25 -10.87
N PHE A 113 4.28 4.25 -11.64
CA PHE A 113 4.90 4.03 -12.95
C PHE A 113 6.31 3.45 -12.87
N VAL A 114 7.01 3.65 -11.75
CA VAL A 114 8.42 3.24 -11.58
C VAL A 114 8.52 1.80 -11.06
N VAL A 115 7.51 1.34 -10.31
CA VAL A 115 7.42 -0.01 -9.72
C VAL A 115 6.83 -1.00 -10.71
#